data_AF-A0A395G988-F1
#
_entry.id   AF-A0A395G988-F1
#
_cell.length_a   1.000
_cell.length_b   1.000
_cell.length_c   1.000
_cell.angle_alpha   90.00
_cell.angle_beta   90.00
_cell.angle_gamma   90.00
#
_symmetry.space_group_name_H-M   'P 1'
#
loop_
_entity.id
_entity.type
_entity.pdbx_description
1 polymer ?
#
loop_
_entity_poly.entity_id
_entity_poly.type
_entity_poly.pdbx_seq_one_letter_code
_entity_poly.pdbx_strand_id
1 'polypeptide(L)'
;MGTLIYTTHMVLFKGLSEYPEIFLNDITIPLKFTEYVITDRYNFMYLIVMLIISIVIIALSYFVYTRRKNERINEPYANQFIHLIIYFIMLLIATLLGGLIFSSLFSEMKIVSLIIYAIAFTVAFMLMEMISQKSVRITFDKRLYINSFGIVALALMLVIISGYMREQFIPEKNEISSVATTIEDANQMYMGQSLLNDTKVSNQAFIDSVVDAHKRLNNVKKGIYNDDVAVRTIHIQYTMNNGRVIDRNYEVFEKDYDNYIKRVNTKDNMKALVSALDLSKHKKDEISITHEVNNDSLTSDSMNNKQKEKLVKVLETSIKERGFSSNLDAGKTKYSITFDYEYIKSNGIVTESGSYDVPISIYDTKLIQFLIDEEIISEPSDVLKDGNVYELPSKTSFEHVRNIESIKDVKGAKKIDRKEFKRMVNAQQIDSKGQRIFVIDSPEKSFIFMK
;
A
#
# COMPACT_ATOMS: atom_id res chain seq x y z
N MET A 1 -15.64 18.82 -5.66
CA MET A 1 -15.48 19.48 -4.34
C MET A 1 -15.04 18.48 -3.26
N GLY A 2 -15.79 17.41 -2.99
CA GLY A 2 -15.40 16.38 -2.01
C GLY A 2 -14.02 15.75 -2.26
N THR A 3 -13.69 15.46 -3.53
CA THR A 3 -12.35 15.06 -3.99
C THR A 3 -11.26 15.99 -3.49
N LEU A 4 -11.45 17.28 -3.77
CA LEU A 4 -10.46 18.31 -3.52
C LEU A 4 -10.21 18.47 -2.02
N ILE A 5 -11.30 18.46 -1.22
CA ILE A 5 -11.24 18.44 0.24
C ILE A 5 -10.46 17.22 0.75
N TYR A 6 -10.72 16.04 0.19
CA TYR A 6 -10.02 14.83 0.59
C TYR A 6 -8.54 14.83 0.19
N THR A 7 -8.22 15.21 -1.04
CA THR A 7 -6.84 15.36 -1.52
C THR A 7 -6.10 16.39 -0.66
N THR A 8 -6.74 17.51 -0.32
CA THR A 8 -6.20 18.49 0.64
C THR A 8 -5.93 17.83 1.99
N HIS A 9 -6.80 16.93 2.46
CA HIS A 9 -6.53 16.20 3.68
C HIS A 9 -5.28 15.31 3.58
N MET A 10 -5.12 14.53 2.50
CA MET A 10 -3.97 13.64 2.32
C MET A 10 -2.64 14.39 2.21
N VAL A 11 -2.65 15.53 1.53
CA VAL A 11 -1.45 16.36 1.37
C VAL A 11 -1.05 16.98 2.70
N LEU A 12 -2.02 17.52 3.45
CA LEU A 12 -1.74 18.32 4.65
C LEU A 12 -1.62 17.51 5.94
N PHE A 13 -2.30 16.37 6.06
CA PHE A 13 -2.37 15.57 7.28
C PHE A 13 -1.76 14.18 7.06
N LYS A 14 -1.20 13.59 8.12
CA LYS A 14 -0.58 12.26 8.06
C LYS A 14 -1.59 11.16 8.40
N GLY A 15 -1.22 9.92 8.12
CA GLY A 15 -2.03 8.76 8.53
C GLY A 15 -3.31 8.60 7.72
N LEU A 16 -3.62 9.48 6.77
CA LEU A 16 -4.81 9.35 5.94
C LEU A 16 -4.44 8.52 4.71
N SER A 17 -5.13 7.39 4.55
CA SER A 17 -4.98 6.55 3.35
C SER A 17 -5.48 7.29 2.11
N GLU A 18 -5.09 6.78 0.94
CA GLU A 18 -5.72 7.14 -0.32
C GLU A 18 -7.24 7.05 -0.21
N TYR A 19 -7.93 8.01 -0.85
CA TYR A 19 -9.39 7.93 -0.95
C TYR A 19 -9.72 6.61 -1.63
N PRO A 20 -10.88 5.98 -1.37
CA PRO A 20 -11.38 4.99 -2.30
C PRO A 20 -11.54 5.69 -3.66
N GLU A 21 -10.53 5.59 -4.53
CA GLU A 21 -10.52 6.21 -5.85
C GLU A 21 -11.75 5.79 -6.66
N ILE A 22 -12.32 4.64 -6.30
CA ILE A 22 -13.60 4.10 -6.75
C ILE A 22 -14.65 5.21 -6.81
N PHE A 23 -14.91 5.95 -5.72
CA PHE A 23 -15.98 6.95 -5.73
C PHE A 23 -15.67 8.20 -6.58
N LEU A 24 -14.39 8.47 -6.90
CA LEU A 24 -13.99 9.68 -7.64
C LEU A 24 -13.80 9.45 -9.12
N ASN A 25 -13.15 8.35 -9.48
CA ASN A 25 -13.15 7.86 -10.85
C ASN A 25 -14.61 7.66 -11.29
N ASP A 26 -15.48 7.11 -10.44
CA ASP A 26 -16.89 6.91 -10.80
C ASP A 26 -17.73 8.22 -10.88
N ILE A 27 -17.19 9.39 -10.52
CA ILE A 27 -17.96 10.66 -10.58
C ILE A 27 -17.37 11.63 -11.61
N THR A 28 -16.10 11.49 -11.98
CA THR A 28 -15.44 12.37 -12.94
C THR A 28 -15.52 11.81 -14.36
N ILE A 29 -16.50 12.30 -15.15
CA ILE A 29 -16.79 11.81 -16.51
C ILE A 29 -15.53 11.67 -17.39
N PRO A 30 -14.65 12.69 -17.53
CA PRO A 30 -13.52 12.58 -18.43
C PRO A 30 -12.52 11.53 -17.97
N LEU A 31 -12.14 11.53 -16.69
CA LEU A 31 -11.18 10.57 -16.13
C LEU A 31 -11.71 9.14 -16.25
N LYS A 32 -12.98 8.90 -15.91
CA LYS A 32 -13.60 7.57 -16.03
C LYS A 32 -13.71 7.08 -17.45
N PHE A 33 -14.00 8.00 -18.37
CA PHE A 33 -14.13 7.69 -19.78
C PHE A 33 -12.76 7.38 -20.39
N THR A 34 -11.73 8.18 -20.10
CA THR A 34 -10.35 7.87 -20.52
C THR A 34 -9.91 6.54 -19.95
N GLU A 35 -10.25 6.28 -18.68
CA GLU A 35 -10.02 5.01 -17.99
C GLU A 35 -10.71 3.82 -18.72
N TYR A 36 -11.96 3.96 -19.19
CA TYR A 36 -12.64 2.93 -20.01
C TYR A 36 -12.06 2.76 -21.42
N VAL A 37 -11.61 3.85 -22.05
CA VAL A 37 -11.00 3.83 -23.38
C VAL A 37 -9.62 3.19 -23.34
N ILE A 38 -8.81 3.48 -22.31
CA ILE A 38 -7.47 2.91 -22.15
C ILE A 38 -7.53 1.41 -21.85
N THR A 39 -8.53 0.97 -21.08
CA THR A 39 -8.61 -0.42 -20.58
C THR A 39 -9.52 -1.33 -21.41
N ASP A 40 -10.14 -0.80 -22.47
CA ASP A 40 -11.03 -1.52 -23.39
C ASP A 40 -12.21 -2.25 -22.70
N ARG A 41 -12.59 -1.79 -21.50
CA ARG A 41 -13.66 -2.37 -20.66
C ARG A 41 -14.83 -1.40 -20.52
N TYR A 42 -15.66 -1.32 -21.56
CA TYR A 42 -16.85 -0.44 -21.57
C TYR A 42 -17.93 -0.89 -20.58
N ASN A 43 -18.28 -0.03 -19.62
CA ASN A 43 -19.45 -0.21 -18.76
C ASN A 43 -20.65 0.62 -19.27
N PHE A 44 -21.55 -0.02 -20.03
CA PHE A 44 -22.71 0.64 -20.63
C PHE A 44 -23.71 1.19 -19.59
N MET A 45 -23.87 0.49 -18.44
CA MET A 45 -24.76 0.95 -17.37
C MET A 45 -24.27 2.25 -16.73
N TYR A 46 -22.96 2.40 -16.54
CA TYR A 46 -22.37 3.65 -16.06
C TYR A 46 -22.69 4.82 -17.00
N LEU A 47 -22.53 4.64 -18.32
CA LEU A 47 -22.84 5.67 -19.30
C LEU A 47 -24.32 6.09 -19.28
N ILE A 48 -25.25 5.13 -19.09
CA ILE A 48 -26.68 5.43 -18.92
C ILE A 48 -26.91 6.26 -17.67
N VAL A 49 -26.33 5.89 -16.52
CA VAL A 49 -26.48 6.64 -15.27
C VAL A 49 -25.96 8.06 -15.43
N MET A 50 -24.78 8.24 -16.04
CA MET A 50 -24.21 9.57 -16.29
C MET A 50 -25.02 10.38 -17.29
N LEU A 51 -25.61 9.76 -18.30
CA LEU A 51 -26.52 10.40 -19.23
C LEU A 51 -27.78 10.91 -18.50
N ILE A 52 -28.36 10.09 -17.62
CA ILE A 52 -29.52 10.48 -16.80
C ILE A 52 -29.15 11.66 -15.90
N ILE A 53 -28.02 11.60 -15.18
CA ILE A 53 -27.56 12.71 -14.34
C ILE A 53 -27.37 13.99 -15.17
N SER A 54 -26.77 13.88 -16.35
CA SER A 54 -26.56 15.01 -17.26
C SER A 54 -27.90 15.61 -17.73
N ILE A 55 -28.87 14.78 -18.10
CA ILE A 55 -30.22 15.21 -18.46
C ILE A 55 -30.91 15.91 -17.29
N VAL A 56 -30.78 15.37 -16.07
CA VAL A 56 -31.35 15.98 -14.85
C VAL A 56 -30.71 17.34 -14.58
N ILE A 57 -29.38 17.48 -14.70
CA ILE A 57 -28.68 18.75 -14.55
C ILE A 57 -29.11 19.75 -15.63
N ILE A 58 -29.26 19.32 -16.88
CA ILE A 58 -29.76 20.16 -17.97
C ILE A 58 -31.20 20.60 -17.69
N ALA A 59 -32.06 19.69 -17.24
CA ALA A 59 -33.46 19.99 -16.91
C ALA A 59 -33.56 20.96 -15.72
N LEU A 60 -32.75 20.78 -14.67
CA LEU A 60 -32.67 21.72 -13.55
C LEU A 60 -32.15 23.09 -13.99
N SER A 61 -31.12 23.10 -14.84
CA SER A 61 -30.56 24.33 -15.42
C SER A 61 -31.60 25.06 -16.28
N TYR A 62 -32.39 24.31 -17.06
CA TYR A 62 -33.48 24.84 -17.87
C TYR A 62 -34.64 25.35 -17.01
N PHE A 63 -35.02 24.62 -15.95
CA PHE A 63 -36.04 25.07 -15.00
C PHE A 63 -35.66 26.37 -14.30
N VAL A 64 -34.38 26.48 -13.92
CA VAL A 64 -33.80 27.71 -13.40
C VAL A 64 -33.86 28.82 -14.45
N TYR A 65 -33.46 28.52 -15.70
CA TYR A 65 -33.40 29.47 -16.79
C TYR A 65 -34.79 30.02 -17.16
N THR A 66 -35.82 29.16 -17.19
CA THR A 66 -37.20 29.55 -17.51
C THR A 66 -37.83 30.43 -16.43
N ARG A 67 -37.35 30.39 -15.19
CA ARG A 67 -37.77 31.30 -14.12
C ARG A 67 -36.97 32.61 -14.07
N ARG A 68 -36.12 32.87 -15.07
CA ARG A 68 -35.39 34.13 -15.20
C ARG A 68 -36.37 35.28 -15.47
N LYS A 69 -36.22 36.36 -14.71
CA LYS A 69 -36.96 37.60 -14.97
C LYS A 69 -36.43 38.28 -16.24
N ASN A 70 -37.33 38.78 -17.08
CA ASN A 70 -36.99 39.46 -18.34
C ASN A 70 -36.04 40.68 -18.16
N GLU A 71 -36.00 41.28 -16.98
CA GLU A 71 -35.10 42.39 -16.64
C GLU A 71 -33.61 42.01 -16.59
N ARG A 72 -33.29 40.71 -16.50
CA ARG A 72 -31.90 40.23 -16.36
C ARG A 72 -31.29 39.67 -17.64
N ILE A 73 -31.87 39.87 -18.82
CA ILE A 73 -31.44 39.22 -20.09
C ILE A 73 -29.94 39.38 -20.38
N ASN A 74 -29.36 40.54 -20.04
CA ASN A 74 -27.95 40.84 -20.27
C ASN A 74 -27.01 40.49 -19.10
N GLU A 75 -27.50 39.89 -18.01
CA GLU A 75 -26.65 39.43 -16.90
C GLU A 75 -26.02 38.05 -17.21
N PRO A 76 -24.83 37.73 -16.64
CA PRO A 76 -24.20 36.42 -16.82
C PRO A 76 -24.95 35.29 -16.09
N TYR A 77 -25.79 35.61 -15.11
CA TYR A 77 -26.50 34.64 -14.28
C TYR A 77 -28.01 34.85 -14.32
N ALA A 78 -28.79 33.76 -14.28
CA ALA A 78 -30.26 33.82 -14.35
C ALA A 78 -30.89 34.44 -13.09
N ASN A 79 -30.29 34.24 -11.92
CA ASN A 79 -30.70 34.85 -10.65
C ASN A 79 -29.49 35.08 -9.74
N GLN A 80 -29.56 36.10 -8.89
CA GLN A 80 -28.57 36.46 -7.90
C GLN A 80 -28.24 35.34 -6.90
N PHE A 81 -29.21 34.49 -6.55
CA PHE A 81 -28.94 33.32 -5.69
C PHE A 81 -27.98 32.33 -6.35
N ILE A 82 -28.15 32.10 -7.65
CA ILE A 82 -27.35 31.15 -8.42
C ILE A 82 -25.99 31.73 -8.73
N HIS A 83 -25.93 33.04 -9.03
CA HIS A 83 -24.69 33.79 -9.06
C HIS A 83 -23.91 33.53 -7.77
N LEU A 84 -24.51 33.79 -6.60
CA LEU A 84 -23.84 33.66 -5.31
C LEU A 84 -23.31 32.24 -5.05
N ILE A 85 -24.11 31.21 -5.32
CA ILE A 85 -23.70 29.82 -5.15
C ILE A 85 -22.53 29.45 -6.06
N ILE A 86 -22.67 29.71 -7.36
CA ILE A 86 -21.61 29.38 -8.33
C ILE A 86 -20.34 30.14 -8.00
N TYR A 87 -20.47 31.42 -7.66
CA TYR A 87 -19.35 32.30 -7.32
C TYR A 87 -18.54 31.76 -6.14
N PHE A 88 -19.21 31.42 -5.03
CA PHE A 88 -18.51 30.88 -3.86
C PHE A 88 -17.97 29.47 -4.05
N ILE A 89 -18.70 28.59 -4.74
CA ILE A 89 -18.22 27.24 -5.03
C ILE A 89 -16.98 27.30 -5.92
N MET A 90 -16.99 28.12 -6.97
CA MET A 90 -15.86 28.28 -7.88
C MET A 90 -14.65 28.92 -7.18
N LEU A 91 -14.87 29.95 -6.36
CA LEU A 91 -13.82 30.53 -5.53
C LEU A 91 -13.15 29.49 -4.63
N LEU A 92 -13.95 28.70 -3.92
CA LEU A 92 -13.42 27.69 -3.01
C LEU A 92 -12.70 26.56 -3.76
N ILE A 93 -13.23 26.10 -4.89
CA ILE A 93 -12.57 25.09 -5.74
C ILE A 93 -11.25 25.65 -6.27
N ALA A 94 -11.23 26.83 -6.86
CA ALA A 94 -10.02 27.43 -7.42
C ALA A 94 -8.96 27.70 -6.34
N THR A 95 -9.38 28.14 -5.15
CA THR A 95 -8.49 28.40 -4.01
C THR A 95 -7.87 27.10 -3.48
N LEU A 96 -8.67 26.06 -3.27
CA LEU A 96 -8.19 24.74 -2.85
C LEU A 96 -7.26 24.12 -3.90
N LEU A 97 -7.60 24.23 -5.19
CA LEU A 97 -6.83 23.65 -6.28
C LEU A 97 -5.49 24.37 -6.48
N GLY A 98 -5.49 25.70 -6.43
CA GLY A 98 -4.26 26.49 -6.41
C GLY A 98 -3.40 26.16 -5.20
N GLY A 99 -4.00 26.13 -4.00
CA GLY A 99 -3.28 25.76 -2.78
C GLY A 99 -2.67 24.37 -2.84
N LEU A 100 -3.38 23.37 -3.38
CA LEU A 100 -2.86 22.01 -3.60
C LEU A 100 -1.63 22.00 -4.52
N ILE A 101 -1.74 22.59 -5.72
CA ILE A 101 -0.66 22.61 -6.74
C ILE A 101 0.63 23.19 -6.18
N PHE A 102 0.54 24.24 -5.37
CA PHE A 102 1.73 24.91 -4.85
C PHE A 102 2.17 24.38 -3.48
N SER A 103 1.27 23.76 -2.70
CA SER A 103 1.66 23.11 -1.43
C SER A 103 2.58 21.91 -1.64
N SER A 104 2.50 21.23 -2.79
CA SER A 104 3.46 20.18 -3.16
C SER A 104 4.85 20.73 -3.46
N LEU A 105 4.95 21.98 -3.94
CA LEU A 105 6.22 22.65 -4.26
C LEU A 105 6.90 23.27 -3.03
N PHE A 106 6.15 23.61 -1.99
CA PHE A 106 6.64 24.34 -0.81
C PHE A 106 6.19 23.72 0.53
N SER A 107 6.10 22.39 0.58
CA SER A 107 5.50 21.62 1.68
C SER A 107 6.12 21.89 3.06
N GLU A 108 7.42 22.22 3.11
CA GLU A 108 8.13 22.48 4.36
C GLU A 108 7.88 23.90 4.93
N MET A 109 7.43 24.84 4.09
CA MET A 109 7.28 26.24 4.46
C MET A 109 5.81 26.60 4.70
N LYS A 110 5.30 26.29 5.90
CA LYS A 110 3.88 26.51 6.28
C LYS A 110 3.39 27.95 6.03
N ILE A 111 4.23 28.95 6.29
CA ILE A 111 3.89 30.37 6.08
C ILE A 111 3.77 30.67 4.58
N VAL A 112 4.68 30.14 3.76
CA VAL A 112 4.64 30.30 2.30
C VAL A 112 3.39 29.62 1.73
N SER A 113 3.06 28.42 2.20
CA SER A 113 1.82 27.73 1.84
C SER A 113 0.57 28.58 2.11
N LEU A 114 0.46 29.21 3.30
CA LEU A 114 -0.68 30.08 3.61
C LEU A 114 -0.76 31.30 2.69
N ILE A 115 0.37 31.92 2.37
CA ILE A 115 0.44 33.04 1.42
C ILE A 115 -0.04 32.60 0.05
N ILE A 116 0.31 31.38 -0.39
CA ILE A 116 -0.13 30.86 -1.69
C ILE A 116 -1.65 30.65 -1.73
N TYR A 117 -2.27 30.11 -0.68
CA TYR A 117 -3.74 30.04 -0.61
C TYR A 117 -4.39 31.43 -0.73
N ALA A 118 -3.81 32.46 -0.12
CA ALA A 118 -4.31 33.84 -0.24
C ALA A 118 -4.13 34.41 -1.66
N ILE A 119 -3.01 34.13 -2.33
CA ILE A 119 -2.77 34.52 -3.72
C ILE A 119 -3.75 33.77 -4.66
N ALA A 120 -3.91 32.46 -4.48
CA ALA A 120 -4.84 31.65 -5.27
C ALA A 120 -6.28 32.15 -5.14
N PHE A 121 -6.72 32.50 -3.92
CA PHE A 121 -7.99 33.16 -3.69
C PHE A 121 -8.10 34.49 -4.45
N THR A 122 -7.07 35.33 -4.38
CA THR A 122 -7.07 36.66 -5.02
C THR A 122 -7.20 36.53 -6.54
N VAL A 123 -6.46 35.62 -7.14
CA VAL A 123 -6.54 35.34 -8.59
C VAL A 123 -7.91 34.79 -8.96
N ALA A 124 -8.42 33.82 -8.19
CA ALA A 124 -9.75 33.26 -8.41
C ALA A 124 -10.85 34.33 -8.32
N PHE A 125 -10.74 35.24 -7.34
CA PHE A 125 -11.65 36.37 -7.18
C PHE A 125 -11.62 37.30 -8.38
N MET A 126 -10.43 37.68 -8.86
CA MET A 126 -10.32 38.52 -10.06
C MET A 126 -10.95 37.85 -11.27
N LEU A 127 -10.71 36.55 -11.50
CA LEU A 127 -11.32 35.82 -12.61
C LEU A 127 -12.85 35.76 -12.50
N MET A 128 -13.37 35.50 -11.30
CA MET A 128 -14.81 35.47 -11.06
C MET A 128 -15.46 36.85 -11.26
N GLU A 129 -14.80 37.93 -10.85
CA GLU A 129 -15.23 39.29 -11.15
C GLU A 129 -15.21 39.60 -12.65
N MET A 130 -14.20 39.14 -13.39
CA MET A 130 -14.17 39.31 -14.86
C MET A 130 -15.37 38.64 -15.53
N ILE A 131 -15.74 37.43 -15.08
CA ILE A 131 -16.90 36.69 -15.59
C ILE A 131 -18.20 37.41 -15.23
N SER A 132 -18.31 37.84 -13.97
CA SER A 132 -19.48 38.55 -13.45
C SER A 132 -19.72 39.90 -14.14
N GLN A 133 -18.66 40.67 -14.38
CA GLN A 133 -18.70 41.98 -15.01
C GLN A 133 -18.57 41.93 -16.54
N LYS A 134 -18.34 40.74 -17.14
CA LYS A 134 -18.11 40.52 -18.57
C LYS A 134 -16.98 41.39 -19.16
N SER A 135 -15.99 41.74 -18.35
CA SER A 135 -14.94 42.69 -18.70
C SER A 135 -13.62 42.31 -18.03
N VAL A 136 -12.52 42.46 -18.76
CA VAL A 136 -11.16 42.32 -18.21
C VAL A 136 -10.81 43.52 -17.30
N ARG A 137 -11.41 44.68 -17.54
CA ARG A 137 -11.33 45.83 -16.63
C ARG A 137 -12.37 45.64 -15.52
N ILE A 138 -11.89 45.21 -14.36
CA ILE A 138 -12.71 44.94 -13.18
C ILE A 138 -12.87 46.23 -12.36
N THR A 139 -14.11 46.51 -11.94
CA THR A 139 -14.35 47.44 -10.84
C THR A 139 -14.21 46.69 -9.52
N PHE A 140 -13.14 46.98 -8.77
CA PHE A 140 -12.82 46.23 -7.56
C PHE A 140 -13.71 46.65 -6.38
N ASP A 141 -14.66 45.80 -6.00
CA ASP A 141 -15.45 45.99 -4.79
C ASP A 141 -14.73 45.42 -3.56
N LYS A 142 -14.16 46.34 -2.75
CA LYS A 142 -13.46 46.00 -1.51
C LYS A 142 -14.35 45.25 -0.51
N ARG A 143 -15.64 45.58 -0.42
CA ARG A 143 -16.55 44.93 0.53
C ARG A 143 -16.85 43.50 0.09
N LEU A 144 -17.10 43.30 -1.20
CA LEU A 144 -17.32 41.97 -1.76
C LEU A 144 -16.07 41.10 -1.62
N TYR A 145 -14.87 41.66 -1.84
CA TYR A 145 -13.61 40.96 -1.64
C TYR A 145 -13.45 40.49 -0.19
N ILE A 146 -13.60 41.39 0.78
CA ILE A 146 -13.44 41.06 2.22
C ILE A 146 -14.48 40.02 2.66
N ASN A 147 -15.74 40.18 2.27
CA ASN A 147 -16.80 39.22 2.62
C ASN A 147 -16.52 37.86 1.99
N SER A 148 -16.09 37.83 0.72
CA SER A 148 -15.78 36.59 0.02
C SER A 148 -14.57 35.88 0.60
N PHE A 149 -13.55 36.65 0.96
CA PHE A 149 -12.38 36.14 1.66
C PHE A 149 -12.77 35.52 3.00
N GLY A 150 -13.59 36.20 3.80
CA GLY A 150 -14.07 35.67 5.09
C GLY A 150 -14.82 34.35 4.95
N ILE A 151 -15.72 34.25 3.97
CA ILE A 151 -16.51 33.02 3.71
C ILE A 151 -15.61 31.86 3.26
N VAL A 152 -14.71 32.11 2.30
CA VAL A 152 -13.80 31.08 1.78
C VAL A 152 -12.79 30.67 2.85
N ALA A 153 -12.25 31.61 3.62
CA ALA A 153 -11.34 31.33 4.73
C ALA A 153 -12.02 30.49 5.82
N LEU A 154 -13.28 30.78 6.16
CA LEU A 154 -14.06 29.96 7.09
C LEU A 154 -14.26 28.54 6.54
N ALA A 155 -14.61 28.40 5.26
CA ALA A 155 -14.76 27.10 4.63
C ALA A 155 -13.44 26.30 4.60
N LEU A 156 -12.32 26.95 4.28
CA LEU A 156 -10.98 26.35 4.36
C LEU A 156 -10.63 25.93 5.79
N MET A 157 -10.96 26.75 6.78
CA MET A 157 -10.76 26.40 8.19
C MET A 157 -11.57 25.16 8.58
N LEU A 158 -12.82 25.04 8.13
CA LEU A 158 -13.62 23.83 8.35
C LEU A 158 -13.00 22.60 7.69
N VAL A 159 -12.44 22.73 6.48
CA VAL A 159 -11.68 21.67 5.82
C VAL A 159 -10.48 21.26 6.69
N ILE A 160 -9.66 22.21 7.12
CA ILE A 160 -8.48 21.95 7.97
C ILE A 160 -8.88 21.28 9.29
N ILE A 161 -9.92 21.78 9.98
CA ILE A 161 -10.42 21.19 11.23
C ILE A 161 -10.87 19.74 10.98
N SER A 162 -11.62 19.50 9.89
CA SER A 162 -12.10 18.16 9.57
C SER A 162 -10.95 17.19 9.26
N GLY A 163 -9.90 17.65 8.58
CA GLY A 163 -8.69 16.87 8.35
C GLY A 163 -7.94 16.54 9.64
N TYR A 164 -7.77 17.53 10.52
CA TYR A 164 -7.14 17.36 11.82
C TYR A 164 -7.91 16.35 12.70
N MET A 165 -9.24 16.46 12.75
CA MET A 165 -10.07 15.49 13.48
C MET A 165 -9.89 14.06 12.94
N ARG A 166 -9.72 13.90 11.62
CA ARG A 166 -9.51 12.59 11.00
C ARG A 166 -8.11 12.03 11.26
N GLU A 167 -7.08 12.88 11.21
CA GLU A 167 -5.69 12.52 11.54
C GLU A 167 -5.58 12.02 12.98
N GLN A 168 -6.25 12.70 13.91
CA GLN A 168 -6.21 12.34 15.33
C GLN A 168 -7.13 11.17 15.69
N PHE A 169 -8.01 10.73 14.78
CA PHE A 169 -8.96 9.68 15.07
C PHE A 169 -8.31 8.29 15.10
N ILE A 170 -8.24 7.72 16.30
CA ILE A 170 -7.84 6.35 16.58
C ILE A 170 -9.04 5.63 17.21
N PRO A 171 -9.48 4.48 16.67
CA PRO A 171 -10.62 3.73 17.21
C PRO A 171 -10.37 3.23 18.63
N GLU A 172 -11.44 3.11 19.42
CA GLU A 172 -11.37 2.45 20.73
C GLU A 172 -11.18 0.94 20.58
N LYS A 173 -10.39 0.34 21.48
CA LYS A 173 -9.97 -1.07 21.41
C LYS A 173 -11.13 -2.07 21.37
N ASN A 174 -12.24 -1.74 22.05
CA ASN A 174 -13.46 -2.55 22.16
C ASN A 174 -14.39 -2.43 20.93
N GLU A 175 -14.23 -1.40 20.10
CA GLU A 175 -15.03 -1.19 18.89
C GLU A 175 -14.43 -1.89 17.65
N ILE A 176 -13.21 -2.42 17.77
CA ILE A 176 -12.46 -3.07 16.70
C ILE A 176 -12.77 -4.58 16.70
N SER A 177 -13.19 -5.10 15.54
CA SER A 177 -13.42 -6.52 15.30
C SER A 177 -12.15 -7.24 14.83
N SER A 178 -11.36 -6.59 13.98
CA SER A 178 -10.07 -7.11 13.51
C SER A 178 -9.17 -5.99 13.01
N VAL A 179 -7.86 -6.19 13.04
CA VAL A 179 -6.88 -5.26 12.48
C VAL A 179 -5.89 -5.97 11.57
N ALA A 180 -5.54 -5.33 10.46
CA ALA A 180 -4.44 -5.69 9.57
C ALA A 180 -3.43 -4.54 9.58
N THR A 181 -2.13 -4.84 9.51
CA THR A 181 -1.09 -3.82 9.63
C THR A 181 0.24 -4.30 9.07
N THR A 182 1.11 -3.36 8.68
CA THR A 182 2.52 -3.62 8.41
C THR A 182 3.21 -4.30 9.60
N ILE A 183 3.73 -5.51 9.40
CA ILE A 183 4.48 -6.30 10.41
C ILE A 183 5.85 -6.71 9.92
N GLU A 184 6.04 -6.81 8.60
CA GLU A 184 7.31 -7.14 7.98
C GLU A 184 7.87 -5.98 7.16
N ASP A 185 9.20 -5.89 7.20
CA ASP A 185 9.99 -5.00 6.36
C ASP A 185 10.11 -5.64 4.97
N ALA A 186 9.28 -5.18 4.03
CA ALA A 186 9.52 -5.46 2.62
C ALA A 186 10.73 -4.62 2.21
N ASN A 187 11.92 -5.23 2.31
CA ASN A 187 13.13 -4.61 1.83
C ASN A 187 12.97 -4.33 0.33
N GLN A 188 13.00 -3.04 0.00
CA GLN A 188 13.03 -2.42 -1.32
C GLN A 188 11.72 -2.39 -2.14
N MET A 189 11.27 -1.14 -2.33
CA MET A 189 10.61 -0.61 -3.52
C MET A 189 9.13 -0.90 -3.78
N TYR A 190 8.45 -1.76 -3.00
CA TYR A 190 7.01 -1.97 -3.18
C TYR A 190 6.24 -1.83 -1.85
N MET A 191 5.07 -1.20 -1.95
CA MET A 191 4.38 -0.46 -0.90
C MET A 191 3.81 -1.35 0.23
N GLY A 192 4.64 -1.89 1.11
CA GLY A 192 4.19 -2.47 2.38
C GLY A 192 3.23 -3.66 2.24
N GLN A 193 3.18 -4.33 1.08
CA GLN A 193 2.36 -5.51 0.88
C GLN A 193 3.20 -6.76 1.12
N SER A 194 2.89 -7.43 2.23
CA SER A 194 3.31 -8.80 2.55
C SER A 194 2.02 -9.59 2.76
N LEU A 195 2.04 -10.86 2.40
CA LEU A 195 1.00 -11.85 2.70
C LEU A 195 0.55 -11.80 4.18
N LEU A 196 1.44 -11.37 5.09
CA LEU A 196 1.11 -11.15 6.50
C LEU A 196 0.43 -9.80 6.77
N ASN A 197 0.81 -8.75 6.05
CA ASN A 197 0.33 -7.39 6.30
C ASN A 197 -1.17 -7.25 6.02
N ASP A 198 -1.71 -8.04 5.08
CA ASP A 198 -3.14 -8.09 4.73
C ASP A 198 -3.98 -8.98 5.67
N THR A 199 -3.33 -9.72 6.57
CA THR A 199 -4.01 -10.65 7.47
C THR A 199 -4.80 -9.89 8.53
N LYS A 200 -6.12 -10.10 8.55
CA LYS A 200 -7.02 -9.52 9.55
C LYS A 200 -7.00 -10.35 10.83
N VAL A 201 -6.46 -9.78 11.90
CA VAL A 201 -6.32 -10.45 13.19
C VAL A 201 -7.35 -9.91 14.19
N SER A 202 -8.19 -10.80 14.74
CA SER A 202 -9.21 -10.49 15.76
C SER A 202 -8.73 -10.70 17.21
N ASN A 203 -7.47 -11.08 17.41
CA ASN A 203 -6.92 -11.28 18.75
C ASN A 203 -6.80 -9.95 19.51
N GLN A 204 -7.35 -9.88 20.73
CA GLN A 204 -7.37 -8.63 21.51
C GLN A 204 -5.96 -8.11 21.85
N ALA A 205 -5.01 -8.97 22.20
CA ALA A 205 -3.65 -8.54 22.53
C ALA A 205 -2.95 -7.94 21.31
N PHE A 206 -3.19 -8.52 20.13
CA PHE A 206 -2.71 -7.98 18.86
C PHE A 206 -3.33 -6.61 18.56
N ILE A 207 -4.67 -6.50 18.66
CA ILE A 207 -5.39 -5.23 18.48
C ILE A 207 -4.84 -4.15 19.42
N ASP A 208 -4.65 -4.49 20.69
CA ASP A 208 -4.11 -3.59 21.70
C ASP A 208 -2.72 -3.07 21.33
N SER A 209 -1.83 -3.98 20.91
CA SER A 209 -0.47 -3.67 20.49
C SER A 209 -0.45 -2.71 19.29
N VAL A 210 -1.32 -2.94 18.30
CA VAL A 210 -1.42 -2.09 17.09
C VAL A 210 -2.01 -0.72 17.43
N VAL A 211 -3.08 -0.67 18.22
CA VAL A 211 -3.68 0.60 18.67
C VAL A 211 -2.68 1.43 19.48
N ASP A 212 -1.92 0.81 20.38
CA ASP A 212 -0.93 1.53 21.20
C ASP A 212 0.33 1.92 20.41
N ALA A 213 0.64 1.22 19.32
CA ALA A 213 1.65 1.65 18.35
C ALA A 213 1.14 2.83 17.50
N HIS A 214 -0.09 2.78 17.00
CA HIS A 214 -0.75 3.84 16.24
C HIS A 214 -0.84 5.16 17.03
N LYS A 215 -1.17 5.12 18.33
CA LYS A 215 -1.15 6.31 19.20
C LYS A 215 0.20 7.05 19.21
N ARG A 216 1.31 6.34 19.03
CA ARG A 216 2.64 6.96 18.96
C ARG A 216 2.90 7.59 17.59
N LEU A 217 2.38 7.01 16.51
CA LEU A 217 2.47 7.58 15.17
C LEU A 217 1.80 8.97 15.07
N ASN A 218 0.77 9.23 15.89
CA ASN A 218 0.16 10.57 15.95
C ASN A 218 1.13 11.68 16.38
N ASN A 219 2.26 11.37 17.01
CA ASN A 219 3.27 12.35 17.39
C ASN A 219 4.50 12.37 16.46
N VAL A 220 4.58 11.43 15.52
CA VAL A 220 5.68 11.32 14.56
C VAL A 220 5.55 12.37 13.46
N LYS A 221 6.69 12.85 12.94
CA LYS A 221 6.71 13.75 11.78
C LYS A 221 6.44 12.95 10.51
N LYS A 222 5.62 13.49 9.60
CA LYS A 222 5.44 12.91 8.26
C LYS A 222 6.81 12.88 7.58
N GLY A 223 7.20 11.71 7.08
CA GLY A 223 8.39 11.54 6.26
C GLY A 223 8.26 12.35 4.98
N ILE A 224 9.35 12.98 4.55
CA ILE A 224 9.42 13.69 3.28
C ILE A 224 10.51 13.02 2.49
N TYR A 225 10.18 12.56 1.28
CA TYR A 225 11.17 11.98 0.39
C TYR A 225 12.20 13.06 0.01
N ASN A 226 13.42 12.89 0.50
CA ASN A 226 14.60 13.60 0.04
C ASN A 226 15.71 12.58 -0.24
N ASP A 227 16.73 12.97 -1.01
CA ASP A 227 17.76 12.03 -1.45
C ASP A 227 18.63 11.45 -0.31
N ASP A 228 18.53 12.01 0.91
CA ASP A 228 19.40 11.68 2.05
C ASP A 228 18.72 10.90 3.19
N VAL A 229 17.38 10.74 3.19
CA VAL A 229 16.65 10.12 4.31
C VAL A 229 15.64 9.08 3.82
N ALA A 230 15.84 7.83 4.27
CA ALA A 230 14.91 6.74 3.99
C ALA A 230 13.54 6.98 4.65
N VAL A 231 12.51 7.05 3.80
CA VAL A 231 11.10 7.07 4.20
C VAL A 231 10.49 5.70 3.96
N ARG A 232 9.75 5.21 4.95
CA ARG A 232 9.03 3.93 4.94
C ARG A 232 7.55 4.16 5.21
N THR A 233 6.74 3.22 4.75
CA THR A 233 5.28 3.31 4.83
C THR A 233 4.74 2.33 5.85
N ILE A 234 3.87 2.80 6.75
CA ILE A 234 3.11 1.98 7.70
C ILE A 234 1.63 2.05 7.32
N HIS A 235 1.07 0.89 7.01
CA HIS A 235 -0.34 0.71 6.75
C HIS A 235 -1.03 0.09 7.96
N ILE A 236 -2.22 0.60 8.31
CA ILE A 236 -3.07 0.05 9.37
C ILE A 236 -4.53 0.10 8.92
N GLN A 237 -5.17 -1.07 8.85
CA GLN A 237 -6.59 -1.20 8.52
C GLN A 237 -7.36 -1.80 9.69
N TYR A 238 -8.29 -1.01 10.25
CA TYR A 238 -9.24 -1.47 11.26
C TYR A 238 -10.55 -1.87 10.60
N THR A 239 -11.07 -3.05 10.96
CA THR A 239 -12.46 -3.42 10.71
C THR A 239 -13.22 -3.30 12.03
N MET A 240 -14.21 -2.42 12.09
CA MET A 240 -15.01 -2.13 13.28
C MET A 240 -16.11 -3.18 13.46
N ASN A 241 -16.66 -3.31 14.67
CA ASN A 241 -17.76 -4.23 14.99
C ASN A 241 -19.02 -4.00 14.15
N ASN A 242 -19.25 -2.76 13.72
CA ASN A 242 -20.37 -2.40 12.83
C ASN A 242 -20.07 -2.59 11.33
N GLY A 243 -18.93 -3.20 10.99
CA GLY A 243 -18.49 -3.43 9.61
C GLY A 243 -17.82 -2.23 8.93
N ARG A 244 -17.75 -1.06 9.58
CA ARG A 244 -17.02 0.10 9.05
C ARG A 244 -15.53 -0.23 8.97
N VAL A 245 -14.90 0.09 7.85
CA VAL A 245 -13.44 -0.02 7.68
C VAL A 245 -12.79 1.35 7.84
N ILE A 246 -11.71 1.41 8.59
CA ILE A 246 -10.89 2.61 8.76
C ILE A 246 -9.48 2.26 8.34
N ASP A 247 -9.04 2.95 7.30
CA ASP A 247 -7.74 2.73 6.69
C ASP A 247 -6.81 3.92 7.00
N ARG A 248 -5.53 3.60 7.24
CA ARG A 248 -4.50 4.54 7.66
C ARG A 248 -3.20 4.23 6.95
N ASN A 249 -2.59 5.27 6.40
CA ASN A 249 -1.30 5.18 5.74
C ASN A 249 -0.36 6.27 6.24
N TYR A 250 0.78 5.88 6.82
CA TYR A 250 1.78 6.78 7.39
C TYR A 250 3.10 6.66 6.65
N GLU A 251 3.53 7.75 6.03
CA GLU A 251 4.91 7.93 5.58
C GLU A 251 5.74 8.43 6.76
N VAL A 252 6.72 7.65 7.20
CA VAL A 252 7.56 7.95 8.37
C VAL A 252 9.02 7.71 8.05
N PHE A 253 9.91 8.37 8.80
CA PHE A 253 11.33 8.08 8.72
C PHE A 253 11.64 6.68 9.26
N GLU A 254 12.70 6.06 8.74
CA GLU A 254 13.14 4.70 9.11
C GLU A 254 13.18 4.45 10.62
N LYS A 255 13.69 5.41 11.41
CA LYS A 255 13.72 5.31 12.88
C LYS A 255 12.33 5.11 13.50
N ASP A 256 11.32 5.83 13.01
CA ASP A 256 9.95 5.74 13.52
C ASP A 256 9.25 4.46 13.02
N TYR A 257 9.59 4.03 11.81
CA TYR A 257 9.20 2.72 11.28
C TYR A 257 9.73 1.58 12.16
N ASP A 258 11.02 1.55 12.47
CA ASP A 258 11.63 0.54 13.33
C ASP A 258 11.00 0.49 14.71
N ASN A 259 10.69 1.67 15.27
CA ASN A 259 10.00 1.77 16.55
C ASN A 259 8.57 1.22 16.50
N TYR A 260 7.90 1.35 15.36
CA TYR A 260 6.60 0.74 15.13
C TYR A 260 6.73 -0.79 15.03
N ILE A 261 7.60 -1.29 14.14
CA ILE A 261 7.83 -2.71 13.92
C ILE A 261 8.22 -3.43 15.21
N LYS A 262 9.13 -2.85 16.02
CA LYS A 262 9.52 -3.42 17.34
C LYS A 262 8.33 -3.64 18.29
N ARG A 263 7.24 -2.90 18.13
CA ARG A 263 6.05 -3.02 18.98
C ARG A 263 5.04 -4.00 18.42
N VAL A 264 4.87 -4.05 17.10
CA VAL A 264 3.86 -4.91 16.48
C VAL A 264 4.40 -6.30 16.14
N ASN A 265 5.67 -6.42 15.77
CA ASN A 265 6.34 -7.67 15.45
C ASN A 265 6.95 -8.32 16.71
N THR A 266 6.07 -8.72 17.63
CA THR A 266 6.44 -9.52 18.81
C THR A 266 6.15 -10.99 18.57
N LYS A 267 6.77 -11.90 19.32
CA LYS A 267 6.54 -13.35 19.19
C LYS A 267 5.06 -13.72 19.36
N ASP A 268 4.38 -13.10 20.31
CA ASP A 268 2.96 -13.37 20.58
C ASP A 268 2.05 -12.81 19.47
N ASN A 269 2.34 -11.60 18.99
CA ASN A 269 1.61 -11.01 17.88
C ASN A 269 1.82 -11.81 16.58
N MET A 270 3.05 -12.26 16.32
CA MET A 270 3.36 -13.09 15.17
C MET A 270 2.61 -14.42 15.23
N LYS A 271 2.52 -15.05 16.42
CA LYS A 271 1.72 -16.26 16.61
C LYS A 271 0.23 -16.00 16.34
N ALA A 272 -0.32 -14.89 16.83
CA ALA A 272 -1.71 -14.53 16.59
C ALA A 272 -1.98 -14.30 15.10
N LEU A 273 -1.06 -13.61 14.41
CA LEU A 273 -1.14 -13.37 12.98
C LEU A 273 -1.10 -14.65 12.17
N VAL A 274 -0.08 -15.50 12.40
CA VAL A 274 0.06 -16.79 11.70
C VAL A 274 -1.17 -17.67 11.92
N SER A 275 -1.76 -17.64 13.11
CA SER A 275 -2.99 -18.37 13.41
C SER A 275 -4.20 -17.85 12.63
N ALA A 276 -4.27 -16.54 12.40
CA ALA A 276 -5.33 -15.87 11.64
C ALA A 276 -5.11 -15.86 10.12
N LEU A 277 -3.92 -16.29 9.66
CA LEU A 277 -3.57 -16.33 8.24
C LEU A 277 -4.59 -17.16 7.45
N ASP A 278 -5.12 -16.55 6.40
CA ASP A 278 -6.09 -17.15 5.49
C ASP A 278 -5.67 -16.82 4.06
N LEU A 279 -5.02 -17.78 3.39
CA LEU A 279 -4.52 -17.60 2.04
C LEU A 279 -5.58 -17.91 0.98
N SER A 280 -6.78 -18.32 1.40
CA SER A 280 -7.86 -18.62 0.45
C SER A 280 -8.29 -17.41 -0.39
N LYS A 281 -8.03 -16.20 0.10
CA LYS A 281 -8.31 -14.94 -0.62
C LYS A 281 -7.38 -14.73 -1.82
N HIS A 282 -6.16 -15.24 -1.75
CA HIS A 282 -5.14 -15.13 -2.79
C HIS A 282 -5.28 -16.21 -3.88
N LYS A 283 -6.32 -17.06 -3.84
CA LYS A 283 -6.56 -18.07 -4.89
C LYS A 283 -6.78 -17.49 -6.29
N LYS A 284 -7.19 -16.23 -6.37
CA LYS A 284 -7.43 -15.52 -7.63
C LYS A 284 -6.18 -14.83 -8.15
N ASP A 285 -5.15 -14.73 -7.33
CA ASP A 285 -3.90 -14.08 -7.70
C ASP A 285 -3.17 -14.94 -8.73
N GLU A 286 -2.32 -14.30 -9.51
CA GLU A 286 -1.40 -15.04 -10.36
C GLU A 286 -0.27 -15.55 -9.47
N ILE A 287 -0.16 -16.88 -9.39
CA ILE A 287 0.83 -17.54 -8.54
C ILE A 287 1.72 -18.34 -9.47
N SER A 288 3.03 -18.12 -9.38
CA SER A 288 4.05 -18.83 -10.13
C SER A 288 5.13 -19.37 -9.20
N ILE A 289 5.84 -20.41 -9.65
CA ILE A 289 7.06 -20.87 -8.98
C ILE A 289 8.22 -20.25 -9.73
N THR A 290 8.93 -19.35 -9.06
CA THR A 290 10.10 -18.68 -9.62
C THR A 290 11.36 -19.37 -9.13
N HIS A 291 12.32 -19.58 -10.04
CA HIS A 291 13.56 -20.26 -9.73
C HIS A 291 14.78 -19.62 -10.39
N GLU A 292 15.90 -19.64 -9.68
CA GLU A 292 17.20 -19.17 -10.17
C GLU A 292 17.80 -20.19 -11.14
N VAL A 293 18.07 -19.77 -12.39
CA VAL A 293 18.66 -20.59 -13.45
C VAL A 293 20.18 -20.42 -13.52
N ASN A 294 20.66 -19.18 -13.38
CA ASN A 294 22.07 -18.78 -13.31
C ASN A 294 22.17 -17.55 -12.41
N ASN A 295 23.36 -17.20 -11.91
CA ASN A 295 23.61 -15.99 -11.10
C ASN A 295 22.90 -14.77 -11.71
N ASP A 296 21.76 -14.39 -11.11
CA ASP A 296 20.87 -13.25 -11.44
C ASP A 296 19.81 -13.44 -12.55
N SER A 297 19.63 -14.65 -13.10
CA SER A 297 18.50 -14.94 -14.02
C SER A 297 17.44 -15.82 -13.35
N LEU A 298 16.21 -15.29 -13.23
CA LEU A 298 15.04 -16.00 -12.73
C LEU A 298 14.15 -16.46 -13.88
N THR A 299 13.58 -17.66 -13.75
CA THR A 299 12.54 -18.19 -14.63
C THR A 299 11.32 -18.55 -13.78
N SER A 300 10.12 -18.34 -14.32
CA SER A 300 8.87 -18.63 -13.62
C SER A 300 8.07 -19.69 -14.38
N ASP A 301 7.65 -20.73 -13.65
CA ASP A 301 6.74 -21.75 -14.16
C ASP A 301 5.30 -21.36 -13.77
N SER A 302 4.46 -21.11 -14.78
CA SER A 302 3.05 -20.78 -14.56
C SER A 302 2.28 -22.04 -14.13
N MET A 303 1.48 -21.90 -13.09
CA MET A 303 0.68 -23.00 -12.53
C MET A 303 -0.77 -22.97 -13.03
N ASN A 304 -1.34 -24.15 -13.24
CA ASN A 304 -2.79 -24.26 -13.49
C ASN A 304 -3.60 -24.03 -12.20
N ASN A 305 -4.91 -23.77 -12.32
CA ASN A 305 -5.77 -23.45 -11.16
C ASN A 305 -5.78 -24.54 -10.07
N LYS A 306 -5.69 -25.83 -10.45
CA LYS A 306 -5.68 -26.94 -9.49
C LYS A 306 -4.38 -26.97 -8.68
N GLN A 307 -3.25 -26.72 -9.34
CA GLN A 307 -1.94 -26.57 -8.72
C GLN A 307 -1.91 -25.39 -7.76
N LYS A 308 -2.43 -24.22 -8.17
CA LYS A 308 -2.55 -23.03 -7.32
C LYS A 308 -3.33 -23.32 -6.04
N GLU A 309 -4.49 -23.97 -6.15
CA GLU A 309 -5.30 -24.31 -4.96
C GLU A 309 -4.58 -25.27 -4.00
N LYS A 310 -3.82 -26.24 -4.53
CA LYS A 310 -3.04 -27.17 -3.72
C LYS A 310 -1.85 -26.45 -3.06
N LEU A 311 -1.12 -25.62 -3.82
CA LEU A 311 0.00 -24.82 -3.32
C LEU A 311 -0.42 -23.90 -2.18
N VAL A 312 -1.50 -23.13 -2.36
CA VAL A 312 -2.01 -22.19 -1.34
C VAL A 312 -2.30 -22.91 -0.01
N LYS A 313 -2.94 -24.09 -0.08
CA LYS A 313 -3.22 -24.90 1.13
C LYS A 313 -1.94 -25.42 1.78
N VAL A 314 -0.99 -25.90 0.99
CA VAL A 314 0.29 -26.42 1.48
C VAL A 314 1.11 -25.30 2.11
N LEU A 315 1.19 -24.14 1.45
CA LEU A 315 1.88 -22.96 1.93
C LEU A 315 1.30 -22.46 3.25
N GLU A 316 -0.02 -22.31 3.34
CA GLU A 316 -0.69 -21.88 4.57
C GLU A 316 -0.38 -22.84 5.72
N THR A 317 -0.43 -24.15 5.47
CA THR A 317 -0.09 -25.18 6.45
C THR A 317 1.38 -25.08 6.86
N SER A 318 2.29 -24.91 5.90
CA SER A 318 3.74 -24.78 6.16
C SER A 318 4.03 -23.57 7.03
N ILE A 319 3.43 -22.41 6.71
CA ILE A 319 3.58 -21.18 7.50
C ILE A 319 3.05 -21.36 8.93
N LYS A 320 1.87 -22.00 9.09
CA LYS A 320 1.26 -22.26 10.39
C LYS A 320 2.07 -23.21 11.27
N GLU A 321 2.71 -24.21 10.68
CA GLU A 321 3.53 -25.19 11.42
C GLU A 321 4.92 -24.66 11.76
N ARG A 322 5.59 -23.98 10.82
CA ARG A 322 6.94 -23.45 11.03
C ARG A 322 6.94 -22.20 11.92
N GLY A 323 5.86 -21.42 11.88
CA GLY A 323 5.81 -20.06 12.41
C GLY A 323 6.73 -19.11 11.61
N PHE A 324 6.44 -17.81 11.58
CA PHE A 324 7.36 -16.86 10.96
C PHE A 324 8.61 -16.69 11.84
N SER A 325 9.61 -17.52 11.58
CA SER A 325 10.93 -17.45 12.22
C SER A 325 11.92 -16.78 11.29
N SER A 326 12.81 -15.97 11.85
CA SER A 326 13.99 -15.37 11.18
C SER A 326 14.94 -16.41 10.56
N ASN A 327 14.69 -17.71 10.78
CA ASN A 327 15.43 -18.80 10.16
C ASN A 327 15.08 -19.02 8.68
N LEU A 328 14.20 -18.22 8.06
CA LEU A 328 14.00 -18.26 6.60
C LEU A 328 15.29 -17.95 5.82
N ASP A 329 16.23 -17.22 6.43
CA ASP A 329 17.57 -17.00 5.87
C ASP A 329 18.42 -18.29 5.85
N ALA A 330 18.16 -19.21 6.78
CA ALA A 330 18.76 -20.53 6.79
C ALA A 330 17.91 -21.51 5.96
N GLY A 331 18.55 -22.22 5.05
CA GLY A 331 17.87 -23.17 4.17
C GLY A 331 17.15 -22.50 3.00
N LYS A 332 17.46 -21.23 2.70
CA LYS A 332 16.98 -20.54 1.48
C LYS A 332 17.35 -21.41 0.26
N THR A 333 16.34 -21.74 -0.53
CA THR A 333 16.50 -22.53 -1.74
C THR A 333 16.67 -21.61 -2.95
N LYS A 334 16.87 -22.20 -4.14
CA LYS A 334 16.82 -21.46 -5.40
C LYS A 334 15.38 -21.18 -5.89
N TYR A 335 14.37 -21.65 -5.17
CA TYR A 335 12.95 -21.52 -5.53
C TYR A 335 12.24 -20.55 -4.57
N SER A 336 11.35 -19.74 -5.13
CA SER A 336 10.38 -18.90 -4.42
C SER A 336 9.00 -19.09 -5.03
N ILE A 337 7.98 -18.77 -4.23
CA ILE A 337 6.60 -18.65 -4.71
C ILE A 337 6.35 -17.17 -4.93
N THR A 338 6.12 -16.79 -6.18
CA THR A 338 5.79 -15.42 -6.54
C THR A 338 4.28 -15.27 -6.57
N PHE A 339 3.78 -14.28 -5.84
CA PHE A 339 2.40 -13.83 -5.90
C PHE A 339 2.36 -12.53 -6.68
N ASP A 340 1.93 -12.63 -7.92
CA ASP A 340 1.60 -11.48 -8.76
C ASP A 340 0.16 -11.08 -8.45
N TYR A 341 0.02 -9.92 -7.83
CA TYR A 341 -1.29 -9.37 -7.54
C TYR A 341 -1.58 -8.23 -8.51
N GLU A 342 -2.83 -8.21 -8.96
CA GLU A 342 -3.42 -7.05 -9.59
C GLU A 342 -4.61 -6.65 -8.74
N TYR A 343 -4.53 -5.49 -8.10
CA TYR A 343 -5.72 -4.85 -7.56
C TYR A 343 -6.54 -4.32 -8.71
N ILE A 344 -7.44 -5.18 -9.18
CA ILE A 344 -8.40 -4.88 -10.23
C ILE A 344 -9.63 -4.26 -9.56
N LYS A 345 -9.84 -2.94 -9.74
CA LYS A 345 -11.06 -2.25 -9.32
C LYS A 345 -12.31 -2.95 -9.89
N SER A 346 -13.50 -2.70 -9.34
CA SER A 346 -14.78 -3.25 -9.82
C SER A 346 -15.07 -2.98 -11.31
N ASN A 347 -14.37 -2.00 -11.91
CA ASN A 347 -14.43 -1.66 -13.33
C ASN A 347 -13.33 -2.33 -14.19
N GLY A 348 -12.53 -3.23 -13.62
CA GLY A 348 -11.58 -4.05 -14.37
C GLY A 348 -10.17 -3.47 -14.53
N ILE A 349 -9.80 -2.47 -13.72
CA ILE A 349 -8.59 -1.68 -13.92
C ILE A 349 -7.61 -1.96 -12.82
N VAL A 350 -6.41 -2.35 -13.24
CA VAL A 350 -5.26 -2.56 -12.38
C VAL A 350 -4.83 -1.20 -11.85
N THR A 351 -5.07 -0.95 -10.57
CA THR A 351 -4.63 0.28 -9.89
C THR A 351 -3.34 0.12 -9.14
N GLU A 352 -3.03 -1.11 -8.82
CA GLU A 352 -1.77 -1.49 -8.22
C GLU A 352 -1.49 -2.89 -8.73
N SER A 353 -0.34 -3.05 -9.36
CA SER A 353 0.21 -4.36 -9.70
C SER A 353 1.54 -4.46 -9.01
N GLY A 354 1.78 -5.59 -8.38
CA GLY A 354 3.06 -5.89 -7.80
C GLY A 354 3.26 -7.38 -7.71
N SER A 355 4.48 -7.75 -7.36
CA SER A 355 4.82 -9.10 -7.02
C SER A 355 5.44 -9.12 -5.63
N TYR A 356 5.18 -10.18 -4.88
CA TYR A 356 5.96 -10.48 -3.70
C TYR A 356 6.38 -11.95 -3.70
N ASP A 357 7.61 -12.18 -3.26
CA ASP A 357 8.23 -13.49 -3.26
C ASP A 357 8.22 -14.09 -1.86
N VAL A 358 7.67 -15.29 -1.74
CA VAL A 358 7.77 -16.11 -0.54
C VAL A 358 8.87 -17.15 -0.77
N PRO A 359 10.05 -17.02 -0.13
CA PRO A 359 11.13 -17.98 -0.33
C PRO A 359 10.73 -19.37 0.19
N ILE A 360 11.05 -20.42 -0.58
CA ILE A 360 10.85 -21.80 -0.14
C ILE A 360 12.08 -22.21 0.68
N SER A 361 11.86 -22.71 1.90
CA SER A 361 12.93 -23.28 2.71
C SER A 361 13.09 -24.78 2.44
N ILE A 362 14.33 -25.27 2.46
CA ILE A 362 14.60 -26.72 2.37
C ILE A 362 13.93 -27.50 3.52
N TYR A 363 13.66 -26.85 4.66
CA TYR A 363 12.99 -27.49 5.80
C TYR A 363 11.47 -27.59 5.64
N ASP A 364 10.87 -26.90 4.66
CA ASP A 364 9.45 -26.99 4.36
C ASP A 364 9.13 -28.27 3.57
N THR A 365 9.29 -29.42 4.22
CA THR A 365 9.15 -30.76 3.61
C THR A 365 7.84 -30.94 2.83
N LYS A 366 6.74 -30.30 3.26
CA LYS A 366 5.46 -30.33 2.56
C LYS A 366 5.48 -29.54 1.25
N LEU A 367 6.12 -28.36 1.23
CA LEU A 367 6.31 -27.60 -0.01
C LEU A 367 7.26 -28.33 -0.96
N ILE A 368 8.34 -28.92 -0.44
CA ILE A 368 9.25 -29.74 -1.26
C ILE A 368 8.51 -30.94 -1.85
N GLN A 369 7.68 -31.63 -1.07
CA GLN A 369 6.87 -32.74 -1.57
C GLN A 369 5.86 -32.28 -2.63
N PHE A 370 5.25 -31.10 -2.45
CA PHE A 370 4.38 -30.53 -3.47
C PHE A 370 5.11 -30.30 -4.80
N LEU A 371 6.33 -29.76 -4.77
CA LEU A 371 7.12 -29.54 -5.99
C LEU A 371 7.44 -30.86 -6.70
N ILE A 372 7.67 -31.95 -5.96
CA ILE A 372 7.89 -33.29 -6.53
C ILE A 372 6.60 -33.84 -7.13
N ASP A 373 5.49 -33.78 -6.38
CA ASP A 373 4.19 -34.31 -6.81
C ASP A 373 3.66 -33.64 -8.08
N GLU A 374 3.98 -32.36 -8.29
CA GLU A 374 3.60 -31.58 -9.47
C GLU A 374 4.68 -31.58 -10.56
N GLU A 375 5.68 -32.47 -10.45
CA GLU A 375 6.76 -32.68 -11.42
C GLU A 375 7.62 -31.42 -11.72
N ILE A 376 7.65 -30.45 -10.79
CA ILE A 376 8.47 -29.24 -10.89
C ILE A 376 9.94 -29.57 -10.56
N ILE A 377 10.15 -30.49 -9.63
CA ILE A 377 11.46 -31.06 -9.29
C ILE A 377 11.37 -32.59 -9.24
N SER A 378 12.51 -33.29 -9.35
CA SER A 378 12.54 -34.76 -9.29
C SER A 378 12.91 -35.28 -7.90
N GLU A 379 13.79 -34.58 -7.19
CA GLU A 379 14.25 -34.96 -5.86
C GLU A 379 14.44 -33.74 -4.93
N PRO A 380 14.39 -33.93 -3.59
CA PRO A 380 14.54 -32.81 -2.65
C PRO A 380 15.80 -31.97 -2.85
N SER A 381 16.90 -32.57 -3.30
CA SER A 381 18.16 -31.85 -3.53
C SER A 381 18.16 -30.92 -4.75
N ASP A 382 17.14 -30.97 -5.60
CA ASP A 382 17.04 -30.11 -6.79
C ASP A 382 16.79 -28.65 -6.43
N VAL A 383 16.22 -28.37 -5.25
CA VAL A 383 15.98 -27.00 -4.78
C VAL A 383 17.25 -26.30 -4.28
N LEU A 384 18.35 -27.03 -4.13
CA LEU A 384 19.60 -26.46 -3.63
C LEU A 384 20.19 -25.47 -4.65
N LYS A 385 20.68 -24.33 -4.17
CA LYS A 385 21.44 -23.38 -4.98
C LYS A 385 22.71 -24.02 -5.57
N ASP A 386 23.16 -23.48 -6.69
CA ASP A 386 24.45 -23.86 -7.26
C ASP A 386 25.62 -23.27 -6.47
N GLY A 387 26.76 -23.96 -6.49
CA GLY A 387 27.92 -23.56 -5.69
C GLY A 387 28.66 -24.71 -5.02
N ASN A 388 29.80 -24.37 -4.42
CA ASN A 388 30.62 -25.31 -3.67
C ASN A 388 30.01 -25.54 -2.28
N VAL A 389 30.05 -26.78 -1.79
CA VAL A 389 29.52 -27.12 -0.47
C VAL A 389 30.67 -27.25 0.53
N TYR A 390 30.51 -26.61 1.69
CA TYR A 390 31.45 -26.71 2.81
C TYR A 390 30.72 -27.15 4.07
N GLU A 391 31.27 -28.12 4.78
CA GLU A 391 30.86 -28.46 6.15
C GLU A 391 31.65 -27.60 7.14
N LEU A 392 30.93 -26.94 8.05
CA LEU A 392 31.53 -26.12 9.10
C LEU A 392 31.80 -26.97 10.37
N PRO A 393 32.81 -26.59 11.18
CA PRO A 393 33.05 -27.23 12.47
C PRO A 393 31.84 -27.18 13.40
N SER A 394 31.61 -28.21 14.22
CA SER A 394 30.44 -28.33 15.12
C SER A 394 30.28 -27.23 16.17
N LYS A 395 31.32 -26.41 16.42
CA LYS A 395 31.29 -25.28 17.37
C LYS A 395 31.05 -23.92 16.71
N THR A 396 30.66 -23.92 15.43
CA THR A 396 30.56 -22.69 14.64
C THR A 396 29.24 -21.99 14.95
N SER A 397 29.30 -20.72 15.35
CA SER A 397 28.11 -19.89 15.56
C SER A 397 27.54 -19.42 14.22
N PHE A 398 26.26 -19.68 13.97
CA PHE A 398 25.56 -19.22 12.76
C PHE A 398 25.66 -17.70 12.58
N GLU A 399 25.41 -16.94 13.65
CA GLU A 399 25.48 -15.47 13.65
C GLU A 399 26.87 -14.94 13.28
N HIS A 400 27.91 -15.70 13.63
CA HIS A 400 29.27 -15.33 13.28
C HIS A 400 29.55 -15.57 11.79
N VAL A 401 29.10 -16.70 11.23
CA VAL A 401 29.46 -17.09 9.85
C VAL A 401 28.57 -16.47 8.79
N ARG A 402 27.33 -16.10 9.13
CA ARG A 402 26.43 -15.39 8.21
C ARG A 402 27.04 -14.09 7.67
N ASN A 403 27.87 -13.41 8.45
CA ASN A 403 28.44 -12.10 8.13
C ASN A 403 29.87 -12.15 7.55
N ILE A 404 30.45 -13.33 7.35
CA ILE A 404 31.81 -13.46 6.81
C ILE A 404 31.75 -13.28 5.29
N GLU A 405 32.73 -12.63 4.67
CA GLU A 405 32.79 -12.42 3.22
C GLU A 405 33.13 -13.70 2.44
N SER A 406 34.03 -14.54 2.95
CA SER A 406 34.45 -15.80 2.30
C SER A 406 34.41 -16.97 3.28
N ILE A 407 33.75 -18.07 2.89
CA ILE A 407 33.67 -19.29 3.71
C ILE A 407 35.04 -19.97 3.87
N LYS A 408 35.99 -19.70 2.96
CA LYS A 408 37.36 -20.24 3.05
C LYS A 408 38.12 -19.70 4.26
N ASP A 409 37.68 -18.57 4.83
CA ASP A 409 38.33 -17.95 5.99
C ASP A 409 37.88 -18.59 7.30
N VAL A 410 36.84 -19.45 7.25
CA VAL A 410 36.38 -20.21 8.41
C VAL A 410 37.36 -21.36 8.68
N LYS A 411 38.16 -21.20 9.74
CA LYS A 411 39.15 -22.20 10.16
C LYS A 411 38.48 -23.56 10.43
N GLY A 412 38.86 -24.57 9.64
CA GLY A 412 38.34 -25.93 9.76
C GLY A 412 37.12 -26.24 8.91
N ALA A 413 36.67 -25.31 8.05
CA ALA A 413 35.67 -25.62 7.03
C ALA A 413 36.22 -26.64 6.02
N LYS A 414 35.47 -27.71 5.77
CA LYS A 414 35.87 -28.79 4.88
C LYS A 414 34.99 -28.77 3.63
N LYS A 415 35.61 -28.70 2.44
CA LYS A 415 34.87 -28.86 1.19
C LYS A 415 34.35 -30.29 1.08
N ILE A 416 33.06 -30.45 0.80
CA ILE A 416 32.38 -31.74 0.64
C ILE A 416 32.02 -31.94 -0.84
N ASP A 417 31.97 -33.19 -1.28
CA ASP A 417 31.49 -33.52 -2.61
C ASP A 417 30.00 -33.20 -2.75
N ARG A 418 29.62 -32.50 -3.83
CA ARG A 418 28.24 -32.05 -4.04
C ARG A 418 27.28 -33.23 -4.24
N LYS A 419 27.72 -34.34 -4.85
CA LYS A 419 26.86 -35.54 -5.02
C LYS A 419 26.63 -36.23 -3.69
N GLU A 420 27.66 -36.28 -2.84
CA GLU A 420 27.52 -36.78 -1.46
C GLU A 420 26.52 -35.93 -0.66
N PHE A 421 26.66 -34.61 -0.73
CA PHE A 421 25.73 -33.70 -0.05
C PHE A 421 24.28 -33.84 -0.56
N LYS A 422 24.08 -33.92 -1.88
CA LYS A 422 22.75 -34.19 -2.47
C LYS A 422 22.14 -35.48 -1.95
N ARG A 423 22.91 -36.56 -1.86
CA ARG A 423 22.45 -37.83 -1.28
C ARG A 423 22.01 -37.69 0.17
N MET A 424 22.70 -36.89 0.97
CA MET A 424 22.31 -36.63 2.37
C MET A 424 20.97 -35.89 2.46
N VAL A 425 20.77 -34.89 1.59
CA VAL A 425 19.50 -34.15 1.49
C VAL A 425 18.36 -35.07 1.05
N ASN A 426 18.57 -35.89 0.01
CA ASN A 426 17.55 -36.84 -0.49
C ASN A 426 17.23 -37.93 0.54
N ALA A 427 18.18 -38.27 1.42
CA ALA A 427 17.97 -39.17 2.54
C ALA A 427 17.27 -38.52 3.76
N GLN A 428 16.75 -37.28 3.62
CA GLN A 428 16.03 -36.54 4.66
C GLN A 428 16.83 -36.35 5.97
N GLN A 429 18.15 -36.16 5.85
CA GLN A 429 19.01 -35.86 7.01
C GLN A 429 18.95 -34.38 7.44
N ILE A 430 18.22 -33.55 6.69
CA ILE A 430 17.99 -32.14 7.00
C ILE A 430 17.17 -31.97 8.29
N ASP A 431 17.63 -31.07 9.16
CA ASP A 431 16.96 -30.75 10.41
C ASP A 431 17.34 -29.33 10.82
N SER A 432 16.36 -28.44 10.97
CA SER A 432 16.59 -27.04 11.39
C SER A 432 17.21 -26.92 12.79
N LYS A 433 17.17 -28.00 13.59
CA LYS A 433 17.81 -28.10 14.91
C LYS A 433 19.08 -28.97 14.88
N GLY A 434 19.53 -29.36 13.69
CA GLY A 434 20.72 -30.14 13.48
C GLY A 434 21.99 -29.44 13.96
N GLN A 435 22.98 -30.22 14.40
CA GLN A 435 24.25 -29.69 14.90
C GLN A 435 25.31 -29.51 13.80
N ARG A 436 25.10 -30.15 12.64
CA ARG A 436 26.01 -30.05 11.50
C ARG A 436 25.55 -28.94 10.59
N ILE A 437 26.44 -28.00 10.27
CA ILE A 437 26.16 -26.84 9.43
C ILE A 437 26.90 -27.01 8.12
N PHE A 438 26.15 -26.97 7.03
CA PHE A 438 26.65 -26.94 5.67
C PHE A 438 26.39 -25.58 5.05
N VAL A 439 27.30 -25.11 4.22
CA VAL A 439 27.15 -23.87 3.48
C VAL A 439 27.31 -24.14 2.00
N ILE A 440 26.35 -23.68 1.22
CA ILE A 440 26.47 -23.55 -0.23
C ILE A 440 27.04 -22.15 -0.50
N ASP A 441 28.26 -22.13 -1.02
CA ASP A 441 29.01 -20.94 -1.40
C ASP A 441 28.56 -20.49 -2.80
N SER A 442 27.53 -19.64 -2.79
CA SER A 442 26.90 -18.92 -3.90
C SER A 442 26.96 -17.39 -3.62
N PRO A 443 26.68 -16.51 -4.60
CA PRO A 443 26.65 -15.05 -4.36
C PRO A 443 25.86 -14.65 -3.11
N GLU A 444 24.70 -15.29 -2.90
CA GLU A 444 24.02 -15.35 -1.61
C GLU A 444 24.24 -16.70 -0.93
N LYS A 445 24.95 -16.73 0.20
CA LYS A 445 25.25 -17.97 0.93
C LYS A 445 23.98 -18.62 1.47
N SER A 446 23.87 -19.94 1.31
CA SER A 446 22.76 -20.72 1.85
C SER A 446 23.25 -21.69 2.92
N PHE A 447 22.73 -21.55 4.14
CA PHE A 447 23.12 -22.34 5.31
C PHE A 447 22.14 -23.48 5.56
N ILE A 448 22.61 -24.72 5.61
CA ILE A 448 21.78 -25.92 5.77
C ILE A 448 22.23 -26.70 7.00
N PHE A 449 21.29 -26.99 7.88
CA PHE A 449 21.46 -27.74 9.12
C PHE A 449 21.03 -29.19 8.91
N MET A 450 21.82 -30.11 9.45
CA MET A 450 21.60 -31.56 9.37
C MET A 450 21.84 -32.22 10.72
N LYS A 451 21.20 -33.39 10.90
CA LYS A 451 21.32 -34.23 12.10
C LYS A 451 22.76 -34.63 12.42
#